data_AF-A0A7X8UPQ0-F1
#
_entry.id   AF-A0A7X8UPQ0-F1
#
_cell.length_a   1.000
_cell.length_b   1.000
_cell.length_c   1.000
_cell.angle_alpha   90.00
_cell.angle_beta   90.00
_cell.angle_gamma   90.00
#
_symmetry.space_group_name_H-M   'P 1'
#
loop_
_entity.id
_entity.type
_entity.pdbx_description
1 polymer ?
#
loop_
_entity_poly.entity_id
_entity_poly.type
_entity_poly.pdbx_seq_one_letter_code
_entity_poly.pdbx_strand_id
1 'polypeptide(L)'
;MGNALLSGVAGLKAHQTMLDVTGNNLANLNTTAFKASRVTFGELLSQTIREASQPTAGMGGTNPMQVGSGVMVASVDRDMTQGSPINTGQPLDMAIDGAGYFVLSDGQRNVYTRVGAFGVDADYYLVDPGTGFRVQRIGNEGVTEGFQGETDTSIRIPYDIALPAKVTSEMWFTGNLSSDATNQTRNVLSAGIEYALPSGAVASENNLLTEIAGANVAAGDKIVITGTKADGAYIGGAAAGVTYTIEAGDKIGDLLAEINAACPGSTASLVNGAIRITDDVTGYSQTAVTLTYTPAAANPTGAFPLPSHFNVLSAGGEENKTINVEVFDSQGVGHVITGSFVRRPEGNLWDFVLTSITGDVELVDRRVNGIKFLPDGSFGGLTAVTGPDGLPMTDQSQIRVTYANDPTNIVSVSLNLGTIGSFDGLSQFGGSSTVAPSGQNGYASGWLSSLSVSRDGVLVGVFSNGVRRDIAAIQMATFQNAAGLQSVGNNAFTASTNSGDPIPTKALSGGAGSITGGALEKSNVEVASEFVNLMQAQNGFQANARTIRVANEMLRELTNLIS
;
A
#
# COMPACT_ATOMS: atom_id res chain seq x y z
N MET A 1 71.67 5.06 -29.26
CA MET A 1 70.56 4.58 -30.09
C MET A 1 69.66 3.55 -29.40
N GLY A 2 70.17 2.70 -28.50
CA GLY A 2 69.35 1.74 -27.74
C GLY A 2 68.13 2.37 -27.02
N ASN A 3 68.31 3.54 -26.39
CA ASN A 3 67.21 4.24 -25.71
C ASN A 3 66.09 4.70 -26.67
N ALA A 4 66.40 5.04 -27.92
CA ALA A 4 65.37 5.44 -28.89
C ALA A 4 64.51 4.26 -29.34
N LEU A 5 65.13 3.08 -29.51
CA LEU A 5 64.42 1.83 -29.81
C LEU A 5 63.54 1.39 -28.63
N LEU A 6 64.06 1.45 -27.40
CA LEU A 6 63.32 1.10 -26.18
C LEU A 6 62.11 2.03 -25.98
N SER A 7 62.30 3.34 -26.12
CA SER A 7 61.19 4.31 -26.04
C SER A 7 60.16 4.10 -27.15
N GLY A 8 60.59 3.77 -28.38
CA GLY A 8 59.70 3.48 -29.50
C GLY A 8 58.87 2.20 -29.30
N VAL A 9 59.48 1.12 -28.77
CA VAL A 9 58.77 -0.14 -28.46
C VAL A 9 57.79 0.06 -27.30
N ALA A 10 58.19 0.78 -26.27
CA ALA A 10 57.34 1.10 -25.13
C ALA A 10 56.09 1.91 -25.56
N GLY A 11 56.29 2.93 -26.40
CA GLY A 11 55.20 3.70 -27.00
C GLY A 11 54.29 2.87 -27.91
N LEU A 12 54.85 1.94 -28.69
CA LEU A 12 54.07 1.06 -29.56
C LEU A 12 53.12 0.14 -28.75
N LYS A 13 53.62 -0.45 -27.67
CA LYS A 13 52.81 -1.30 -26.78
C LYS A 13 51.74 -0.49 -26.02
N ALA A 14 52.08 0.72 -25.59
CA ALA A 14 51.14 1.61 -24.91
C ALA A 14 49.96 2.00 -25.84
N HIS A 15 50.25 2.41 -27.08
CA HIS A 15 49.19 2.74 -28.05
C HIS A 15 48.41 1.50 -28.53
N GLN A 16 49.03 0.31 -28.57
CA GLN A 16 48.29 -0.93 -28.83
C GLN A 16 47.23 -1.17 -27.74
N THR A 17 47.60 -1.00 -26.46
CA THR A 17 46.65 -1.15 -25.35
C THR A 17 45.52 -0.12 -25.44
N MET A 18 45.84 1.12 -25.83
CA MET A 18 44.83 2.16 -26.08
C MET A 18 43.88 1.78 -27.24
N LEU A 19 44.40 1.22 -28.33
CA LEU A 19 43.58 0.72 -29.45
C LEU A 19 42.63 -0.40 -28.98
N ASP A 20 43.13 -1.35 -28.19
CA ASP A 20 42.33 -2.48 -27.69
C ASP A 20 41.20 -2.00 -26.78
N VAL A 21 41.49 -1.06 -25.87
CA VAL A 21 40.51 -0.47 -24.94
C VAL A 21 39.46 0.35 -25.68
N THR A 22 39.87 1.24 -26.57
CA THR A 22 38.93 2.04 -27.39
C THR A 22 38.10 1.16 -28.32
N GLY A 23 38.68 0.12 -28.91
CA GLY A 23 37.95 -0.87 -29.71
C GLY A 23 36.89 -1.62 -28.89
N ASN A 24 37.20 -1.98 -27.65
CA ASN A 24 36.26 -2.61 -26.72
C ASN A 24 35.12 -1.66 -26.33
N ASN A 25 35.42 -0.39 -26.03
CA ASN A 25 34.41 0.63 -25.73
C ASN A 25 33.44 0.77 -26.91
N LEU A 26 33.96 0.91 -28.13
CA LEU A 26 33.14 1.06 -29.33
C LEU A 26 32.28 -0.18 -29.59
N ALA A 27 32.80 -1.39 -29.35
CA ALA A 27 32.02 -2.62 -29.48
C ALA A 27 30.85 -2.70 -28.50
N ASN A 28 30.97 -2.09 -27.32
CA ASN A 28 29.98 -2.12 -26.25
C ASN A 28 29.08 -0.86 -26.19
N LEU A 29 29.04 -0.05 -27.25
CA LEU A 29 28.29 1.22 -27.28
C LEU A 29 26.77 1.05 -27.05
N ASN A 30 26.24 -0.12 -27.42
CA ASN A 30 24.81 -0.47 -27.30
C ASN A 30 24.54 -1.40 -26.12
N THR A 31 25.58 -1.81 -25.40
CA THR A 31 25.42 -2.66 -24.22
C THR A 31 24.88 -1.82 -23.07
N THR A 32 23.74 -2.25 -22.51
CA THR A 32 23.09 -1.58 -21.38
C THR A 32 24.05 -1.42 -20.21
N ALA A 33 24.07 -0.21 -19.64
CA ALA A 33 24.86 0.18 -18.47
C ALA A 33 26.38 -0.09 -18.58
N PHE A 34 26.92 -0.24 -19.78
CA PHE A 34 28.36 -0.45 -19.96
C PHE A 34 29.17 0.79 -19.59
N LYS A 35 30.25 0.58 -18.84
CA LYS A 35 31.18 1.61 -18.37
C LYS A 35 32.46 1.62 -19.21
N ALA A 36 32.67 2.71 -19.94
CA ALA A 36 33.84 2.95 -20.77
C ALA A 36 35.12 2.80 -19.94
N SER A 37 36.13 2.15 -20.54
CA SER A 37 37.46 2.07 -19.94
C SER A 37 38.37 3.11 -20.57
N ARG A 38 39.22 3.76 -19.78
CA ARG A 38 40.22 4.71 -20.27
C ARG A 38 41.62 4.26 -19.89
N VAL A 39 42.58 4.58 -20.76
CA VAL A 39 43.99 4.27 -20.55
C VAL A 39 44.71 5.54 -20.11
N THR A 40 45.40 5.47 -18.97
CA THR A 40 46.27 6.55 -18.50
C THR A 40 47.72 6.17 -18.73
N PHE A 41 48.50 7.08 -19.32
CA PHE A 41 49.92 6.88 -19.56
C PHE A 41 50.77 7.48 -18.44
N GLY A 42 51.90 6.84 -18.15
CA GLY A 42 52.93 7.36 -17.25
C GLY A 42 54.29 7.34 -17.94
N GLU A 43 55.14 8.31 -17.62
CA GLU A 43 56.53 8.27 -18.08
C GLU A 43 57.31 7.14 -17.40
N LEU A 44 58.21 6.51 -18.15
CA LEU A 44 59.22 5.63 -17.56
C LEU A 44 60.33 6.48 -16.91
N LEU A 45 61.04 5.89 -15.96
CA LEU A 45 62.09 6.55 -15.17
C LEU A 45 63.01 7.42 -16.05
N SER A 46 63.22 8.68 -15.66
CA SER A 46 64.12 9.58 -16.36
C SER A 46 65.57 9.32 -15.95
N GLN A 47 66.48 9.28 -16.93
CA GLN A 47 67.91 9.17 -16.67
C GLN A 47 68.49 10.58 -16.55
N THR A 48 68.98 10.94 -15.35
CA THR A 48 69.67 12.21 -15.13
C THR A 48 71.12 12.09 -15.60
N ILE A 49 71.46 12.85 -16.63
CA ILE A 49 72.81 12.94 -17.21
C ILE A 49 73.64 14.01 -16.50
N ARG A 50 72.99 15.08 -16.05
CA ARG A 50 73.62 16.15 -15.26
C ARG A 50 72.63 16.67 -14.23
N GLU A 51 73.04 16.72 -12.97
CA GLU A 51 72.23 17.32 -11.90
C GLU A 51 72.20 18.84 -12.01
N ALA A 52 71.17 19.46 -11.44
CA ALA A 52 71.06 20.91 -11.40
C ALA A 52 72.10 21.48 -10.42
N SER A 53 72.75 22.59 -10.78
CA SER A 53 73.70 23.29 -9.90
C SER A 53 73.20 24.67 -9.52
N GLN A 54 73.41 25.08 -8.26
CA GLN A 54 73.07 26.43 -7.81
C GLN A 54 74.06 27.49 -8.39
N PRO A 55 73.61 28.73 -8.62
CA PRO A 55 74.48 29.83 -9.04
C PRO A 55 75.52 30.20 -7.97
N THR A 56 76.73 30.57 -8.41
CA THR A 56 77.82 31.11 -7.56
C THR A 56 78.16 32.55 -7.94
N ALA A 57 79.00 33.24 -7.15
CA ALA A 57 79.29 34.68 -7.30
C ALA A 57 79.86 35.10 -8.68
N GLY A 58 80.35 34.17 -9.51
CA GLY A 58 80.87 34.45 -10.85
C GLY A 58 80.23 33.65 -11.98
N MET A 59 79.28 32.73 -11.71
CA MET A 59 78.64 31.89 -12.73
C MET A 59 77.20 31.53 -12.35
N GLY A 60 76.30 31.53 -13.33
CA GLY A 60 74.90 31.15 -13.16
C GLY A 60 74.70 29.65 -12.88
N GLY A 61 73.57 29.30 -12.26
CA GLY A 61 73.19 27.91 -12.04
C GLY A 61 72.91 27.19 -13.35
N THR A 62 72.97 25.86 -13.34
CA THR A 62 72.68 25.05 -14.53
C THR A 62 71.45 24.17 -14.31
N ASN A 63 70.62 24.06 -15.35
CA ASN A 63 69.45 23.19 -15.35
C ASN A 63 69.88 21.72 -15.42
N PRO A 64 69.08 20.80 -14.81
CA PRO A 64 69.34 19.38 -14.92
C PRO A 64 69.11 18.92 -16.36
N MET A 65 69.96 18.01 -16.82
CA MET A 65 69.80 17.35 -18.12
C MET A 65 69.26 15.96 -17.86
N GLN A 66 68.01 15.72 -18.23
CA GLN A 66 67.34 14.43 -18.09
C GLN A 66 66.85 13.93 -19.44
N VAL A 67 66.94 12.62 -19.65
CA VAL A 67 66.40 11.96 -20.84
C VAL A 67 65.40 10.90 -20.38
N GLY A 68 64.18 10.97 -20.90
CA GLY A 68 63.11 10.02 -20.59
C GLY A 68 63.34 8.65 -21.23
N SER A 69 63.00 7.57 -20.52
CA SER A 69 63.14 6.19 -20.99
C SER A 69 61.90 5.66 -21.76
N GLY A 70 60.93 6.53 -22.07
CA GLY A 70 59.72 6.17 -22.81
C GLY A 70 58.45 6.31 -21.98
N VAL A 71 57.41 5.55 -22.33
CA VAL A 71 56.07 5.60 -21.74
C VAL A 71 55.59 4.20 -21.35
N MET A 72 54.80 4.11 -20.29
CA MET A 72 54.08 2.90 -19.89
C MET A 72 52.59 3.17 -19.71
N VAL A 73 51.79 2.10 -19.72
CA VAL A 73 50.39 2.17 -19.27
C VAL A 73 50.40 2.19 -17.74
N ALA A 74 49.96 3.29 -17.16
CA ALA A 74 49.88 3.47 -15.70
C ALA A 74 48.64 2.79 -15.13
N SER A 75 47.50 2.94 -15.81
CA SER A 75 46.23 2.30 -15.43
C SER A 75 45.33 2.09 -16.64
N VAL A 76 44.44 1.10 -16.51
CA VAL A 76 43.21 1.01 -17.29
C VAL A 76 42.07 1.05 -16.28
N ASP A 77 41.44 2.21 -16.15
CA ASP A 77 40.35 2.42 -15.19
C ASP A 77 39.02 2.63 -15.90
N ARG A 78 37.94 2.19 -15.26
CA ARG A 78 36.58 2.38 -15.77
C ARG A 78 36.04 3.72 -15.34
N ASP A 79 35.47 4.44 -16.29
CA ASP A 79 34.69 5.62 -16.02
C ASP A 79 33.31 5.20 -15.51
N MET A 80 33.10 5.37 -14.20
CA MET A 80 31.85 5.02 -13.51
C MET A 80 30.76 6.11 -13.63
N THR A 81 30.98 7.14 -14.45
CA THR A 81 29.94 8.12 -14.78
C THR A 81 28.70 7.45 -15.36
N GLN A 82 27.55 8.04 -15.11
CA GLN A 82 26.25 7.52 -15.51
C GLN A 82 25.99 7.78 -17.00
N GLY A 83 25.43 6.80 -17.70
CA GLY A 83 24.90 6.98 -19.05
C GLY A 83 23.49 7.56 -19.05
N SER A 84 23.04 8.13 -20.17
CA SER A 84 21.67 8.64 -20.28
C SER A 84 20.63 7.52 -20.10
N PRO A 85 19.57 7.72 -19.29
CA PRO A 85 18.48 6.75 -19.19
C PRO A 85 17.63 6.76 -20.47
N ILE A 86 17.16 5.58 -20.88
CA ILE A 86 16.23 5.37 -22.00
C ILE A 86 14.97 4.72 -21.45
N ASN A 87 13.81 5.29 -21.74
CA ASN A 87 12.52 4.71 -21.36
C ASN A 87 12.19 3.53 -22.30
N THR A 88 11.99 2.34 -21.73
CA THR A 88 11.63 1.11 -22.45
C THR A 88 10.14 0.80 -22.35
N GLY A 89 9.45 1.35 -21.35
CA GLY A 89 8.05 1.06 -21.06
C GLY A 89 7.78 -0.32 -20.45
N GLN A 90 8.81 -1.14 -20.21
CA GLN A 90 8.64 -2.42 -19.51
C GLN A 90 8.73 -2.21 -18.00
N PRO A 91 7.75 -2.66 -17.20
CA PRO A 91 7.68 -2.34 -15.77
C PRO A 91 8.84 -2.89 -14.94
N LEU A 92 9.50 -3.95 -15.42
CA LEU A 92 10.63 -4.62 -14.74
C LEU A 92 11.99 -4.05 -15.15
N ASP A 93 12.04 -3.22 -16.19
CA ASP A 93 13.26 -2.52 -16.55
C ASP A 93 13.50 -1.37 -15.58
N MET A 94 14.70 -1.31 -15.03
CA MET A 94 15.06 -0.35 -13.99
C MET A 94 16.39 0.34 -14.29
N ALA A 95 16.42 1.66 -14.16
CA ALA A 95 17.64 2.45 -14.26
C ALA A 95 17.91 3.11 -12.90
N ILE A 96 19.17 3.10 -12.47
CA ILE A 96 19.61 3.85 -11.30
C ILE A 96 19.98 5.25 -11.76
N ASP A 97 19.41 6.27 -11.12
CA ASP A 97 19.78 7.66 -11.29
C ASP A 97 20.64 8.15 -10.13
N GLY A 98 21.93 8.40 -10.40
CA GLY A 98 22.94 8.66 -9.39
C GLY A 98 23.79 7.45 -9.01
N ALA A 99 24.36 7.48 -7.80
CA ALA A 99 25.31 6.47 -7.31
C ALA A 99 24.63 5.18 -6.85
N GLY A 100 25.34 4.05 -6.95
CA GLY A 100 24.88 2.76 -6.45
C GLY A 100 24.80 1.68 -7.53
N TYR A 101 24.56 0.46 -7.07
CA TYR A 101 24.47 -0.76 -7.87
C TYR A 101 23.30 -1.61 -7.37
N PHE A 102 22.63 -2.30 -8.28
CA PHE A 102 21.71 -3.38 -7.93
C PHE A 102 22.50 -4.54 -7.32
N VAL A 103 21.94 -5.15 -6.28
CA VAL A 103 22.49 -6.34 -5.64
C VAL A 103 21.78 -7.57 -6.17
N LEU A 104 22.53 -8.48 -6.79
CA LEU A 104 22.08 -9.77 -7.25
C LEU A 104 22.81 -10.87 -6.50
N SER A 105 22.28 -12.08 -6.49
CA SER A 105 22.94 -13.27 -5.97
C SER A 105 23.20 -14.27 -7.09
N ASP A 106 24.42 -14.81 -7.14
CA ASP A 106 24.79 -15.95 -7.98
C ASP A 106 24.49 -17.31 -7.31
N GLY A 107 23.84 -17.29 -6.14
CA GLY A 107 23.57 -18.46 -5.31
C GLY A 107 24.63 -18.75 -4.24
N GLN A 108 25.82 -18.13 -4.32
CA GLN A 108 26.86 -18.22 -3.29
C GLN A 108 27.28 -16.87 -2.72
N ARG A 109 27.30 -15.83 -3.55
CA ARG A 109 27.80 -14.50 -3.25
C ARG A 109 26.92 -13.42 -3.89
N ASN A 110 27.01 -12.23 -3.31
CA ASN A 110 26.38 -11.06 -3.89
C ASN A 110 27.25 -10.47 -5.00
N VAL A 111 26.59 -10.17 -6.11
CA VAL A 111 27.14 -9.60 -7.33
C VAL A 111 26.45 -8.26 -7.56
N TYR A 112 27.19 -7.28 -8.06
CA TYR A 112 26.73 -5.91 -8.20
C TYR A 112 26.66 -5.55 -9.68
N THR A 113 25.57 -4.93 -10.12
CA THR A 113 25.45 -4.47 -11.51
C THR A 113 24.71 -3.15 -11.60
N ARG A 114 24.86 -2.48 -12.73
CA ARG A 114 23.98 -1.35 -13.13
C ARG A 114 23.01 -1.72 -14.23
N VAL A 115 23.09 -2.93 -14.76
CA VAL A 115 22.11 -3.45 -15.70
C VAL A 115 20.83 -3.73 -14.93
N GLY A 116 19.74 -3.08 -15.33
CA GLY A 116 18.43 -3.34 -14.73
C GLY A 116 17.41 -3.90 -15.70
N ALA A 117 17.86 -4.68 -16.68
CA ALA A 117 16.97 -5.44 -17.56
C ALA A 117 16.59 -6.75 -16.85
N PHE A 118 15.56 -6.69 -16.01
CA PHE A 118 15.15 -7.83 -15.19
C PHE A 118 13.93 -8.55 -15.78
N GLY A 119 13.85 -9.85 -15.53
CA GLY A 119 12.72 -10.70 -15.87
C GLY A 119 12.30 -11.54 -14.68
N VAL A 120 11.24 -12.32 -14.85
CA VAL A 120 10.72 -13.21 -13.81
C VAL A 120 10.94 -14.66 -14.24
N ASP A 121 11.50 -15.48 -13.36
CA ASP A 121 11.73 -16.90 -13.61
C ASP A 121 10.47 -17.76 -13.36
N ALA A 122 10.57 -19.07 -13.59
CA ALA A 122 9.45 -20.00 -13.43
C ALA A 122 8.96 -20.14 -11.96
N ASP A 123 9.82 -19.84 -10.99
CA ASP A 123 9.51 -19.85 -9.55
C ASP A 123 9.03 -18.46 -9.07
N TYR A 124 8.82 -17.54 -10.02
CA TYR A 124 8.39 -16.17 -9.82
C TYR A 124 9.40 -15.25 -9.14
N TYR A 125 10.69 -15.59 -9.16
CA TYR A 125 11.74 -14.70 -8.67
C TYR A 125 12.17 -13.69 -9.73
N LEU A 126 12.50 -12.49 -9.27
CA LEU A 126 13.09 -11.46 -10.11
C LEU A 126 14.56 -11.80 -10.38
N VAL A 127 14.89 -11.98 -11.66
CA VAL A 127 16.21 -12.42 -12.12
C VAL A 127 16.73 -11.53 -13.25
N ASP A 128 18.03 -11.51 -13.44
CA ASP A 128 18.63 -11.12 -14.71
C ASP A 128 18.49 -12.29 -15.72
N PRO A 129 17.74 -12.12 -16.83
CA PRO A 129 17.53 -13.19 -17.81
C PRO A 129 18.81 -13.71 -18.47
N GLY A 130 19.88 -12.91 -18.53
CA GLY A 130 21.14 -13.30 -19.16
C GLY A 130 22.00 -14.22 -18.29
N THR A 131 21.95 -14.03 -16.98
CA THR A 131 22.81 -14.75 -16.01
C THR A 131 22.04 -15.73 -15.12
N GLY A 132 20.74 -15.51 -14.93
CA GLY A 132 19.92 -16.20 -13.94
C GLY A 132 20.16 -15.71 -12.51
N PHE A 133 20.91 -14.64 -12.30
CA PHE A 133 21.19 -14.11 -10.97
C PHE A 133 19.93 -13.46 -10.37
N ARG A 134 19.66 -13.75 -9.09
CA ARG A 134 18.44 -13.31 -8.39
C ARG A 134 18.62 -11.95 -7.75
N VAL A 135 17.70 -11.03 -8.01
CA VAL A 135 17.72 -9.68 -7.41
C VAL A 135 17.39 -9.77 -5.93
N GLN A 136 18.18 -9.09 -5.11
CA GLN A 136 18.05 -9.10 -3.66
C GLN A 136 17.15 -7.96 -3.15
N ARG A 137 16.48 -8.19 -2.03
CA ARG A 137 15.56 -7.28 -1.36
C ARG A 137 16.15 -6.74 -0.06
N ILE A 138 15.62 -5.62 0.40
CA ILE A 138 15.94 -5.02 1.69
C ILE A 138 14.67 -4.63 2.46
N GLY A 139 14.64 -4.87 3.77
CA GLY A 139 13.48 -4.59 4.61
C GLY A 139 12.41 -5.67 4.57
N ASN A 140 11.21 -5.35 5.05
CA ASN A 140 10.12 -6.31 5.30
C ASN A 140 8.88 -6.08 4.42
N GLU A 141 9.01 -5.28 3.35
CA GLU A 141 7.89 -5.02 2.43
C GLU A 141 7.39 -6.34 1.82
N GLY A 142 6.08 -6.54 1.81
CA GLY A 142 5.41 -7.74 1.28
C GLY A 142 5.50 -9.01 2.13
N VAL A 143 6.11 -8.97 3.32
CA VAL A 143 6.17 -10.13 4.23
C VAL A 143 4.81 -10.38 4.90
N THR A 144 4.15 -9.32 5.37
CA THR A 144 2.85 -9.41 6.07
C THR A 144 1.76 -10.02 5.19
N GLU A 145 1.76 -9.66 3.91
CA GLU A 145 0.82 -10.14 2.90
C GLU A 145 1.18 -11.54 2.36
N GLY A 146 2.33 -12.10 2.76
CA GLY A 146 2.81 -13.39 2.28
C GLY A 146 3.43 -13.37 0.88
N PHE A 147 3.76 -12.19 0.34
CA PHE A 147 4.42 -12.06 -0.95
C PHE A 147 5.91 -12.44 -0.89
N GLN A 148 6.56 -12.15 0.24
CA GLN A 148 7.97 -12.50 0.50
C GLN A 148 8.07 -13.45 1.69
N GLY A 149 9.04 -14.36 1.66
CA GLY A 149 9.39 -15.18 2.83
C GLY A 149 10.18 -14.36 3.86
N GLU A 150 9.94 -14.58 5.16
CA GLU A 150 10.62 -13.83 6.25
C GLU A 150 12.15 -13.90 6.16
N THR A 151 12.71 -15.04 5.75
CA THR A 151 14.15 -15.29 5.69
C THR A 151 14.74 -15.22 4.28
N ASP A 152 13.91 -15.18 3.24
CA ASP A 152 14.38 -15.13 1.85
C ASP A 152 14.80 -13.69 1.51
N THR A 153 16.02 -13.53 1.00
CA THR A 153 16.56 -12.24 0.56
C THR A 153 16.32 -11.96 -0.91
N SER A 154 15.79 -12.91 -1.67
CA SER A 154 15.45 -12.74 -3.09
C SER A 154 14.05 -12.13 -3.24
N ILE A 155 13.84 -11.34 -4.31
CA ILE A 155 12.52 -10.75 -4.61
C ILE A 155 11.66 -11.76 -5.35
N ARG A 156 10.50 -12.08 -4.81
CA ARG A 156 9.46 -12.87 -5.48
C ARG A 156 8.29 -11.99 -5.92
N ILE A 157 7.80 -12.17 -7.14
CA ILE A 157 6.63 -11.46 -7.67
C ILE A 157 5.39 -12.36 -7.56
N PRO A 158 4.33 -11.96 -6.83
CA PRO A 158 3.18 -12.81 -6.54
C PRO A 158 2.21 -12.89 -7.74
N TYR A 159 2.54 -13.68 -8.76
CA TYR A 159 1.61 -13.99 -9.86
C TYR A 159 0.70 -15.18 -9.56
N ASP A 160 1.06 -16.02 -8.60
CA ASP A 160 0.40 -17.29 -8.28
C ASP A 160 -0.47 -17.23 -7.01
N ILE A 161 -0.31 -16.18 -6.21
CA ILE A 161 -1.09 -15.96 -5.00
C ILE A 161 -1.98 -14.73 -5.18
N ALA A 162 -3.21 -14.84 -4.70
CA ALA A 162 -4.11 -13.71 -4.59
C ALA A 162 -3.80 -12.93 -3.31
N LEU A 163 -3.90 -11.61 -3.38
CA LEU A 163 -3.98 -10.77 -2.19
C LEU A 163 -5.24 -11.19 -1.41
N PRO A 164 -5.13 -11.64 -0.14
CA PRO A 164 -6.28 -12.05 0.64
C PRO A 164 -7.26 -10.91 0.82
N ALA A 165 -8.54 -11.25 0.96
CA ALA A 165 -9.55 -10.26 1.33
C ALA A 165 -9.25 -9.69 2.71
N LYS A 166 -9.64 -8.44 2.91
CA LYS A 166 -9.55 -7.76 4.20
C LYS A 166 -10.94 -7.30 4.60
N VAL A 167 -11.38 -7.75 5.78
CA VAL A 167 -12.62 -7.28 6.41
C VAL A 167 -12.54 -5.77 6.67
N THR A 168 -13.66 -5.07 6.46
CA THR A 168 -13.74 -3.65 6.78
C THR A 168 -13.74 -3.44 8.29
N SER A 169 -12.76 -2.71 8.81
CA SER A 169 -12.68 -2.33 10.23
C SER A 169 -12.87 -0.83 10.45
N GLU A 170 -12.75 -0.01 9.40
CA GLU A 170 -12.91 1.44 9.48
C GLU A 170 -13.65 1.98 8.24
N MET A 171 -14.51 2.97 8.49
CA MET A 171 -15.21 3.75 7.47
C MET A 171 -15.00 5.23 7.72
N TRP A 172 -14.72 6.00 6.67
CA TRP A 172 -14.57 7.45 6.75
C TRP A 172 -15.79 8.14 6.16
N PHE A 173 -16.23 9.21 6.81
CA PHE A 173 -17.33 10.05 6.34
C PHE A 173 -16.87 11.49 6.17
N THR A 174 -17.36 12.14 5.11
CA THR A 174 -17.09 13.54 4.86
C THR A 174 -18.34 14.25 4.35
N GLY A 175 -18.39 15.55 4.58
CA GLY A 175 -19.43 16.42 4.04
C GLY A 175 -20.10 17.25 5.11
N ASN A 176 -21.17 17.92 4.69
CA ASN A 176 -21.93 18.83 5.53
C ASN A 176 -23.24 18.19 5.99
N LEU A 177 -23.52 18.25 7.29
CA LEU A 177 -24.85 18.04 7.86
C LEU A 177 -25.51 19.40 8.08
N SER A 178 -26.80 19.52 7.77
CA SER A 178 -27.45 20.82 7.78
C SER A 178 -27.85 21.31 9.17
N SER A 179 -27.54 22.55 9.51
CA SER A 179 -28.01 23.16 10.75
C SER A 179 -29.44 23.69 10.69
N ASP A 180 -30.04 23.85 9.50
CA ASP A 180 -31.31 24.57 9.31
C ASP A 180 -32.37 23.80 8.52
N ALA A 181 -32.00 22.73 7.80
CA ALA A 181 -32.96 21.92 7.08
C ALA A 181 -33.90 21.17 8.05
N THR A 182 -35.15 21.00 7.62
CA THR A 182 -36.22 20.36 8.39
C THR A 182 -36.94 19.34 7.50
N ASN A 183 -36.36 18.16 7.39
CA ASN A 183 -36.96 17.02 6.71
C ASN A 183 -37.38 15.98 7.75
N GLN A 184 -38.41 16.34 8.52
CA GLN A 184 -38.85 15.51 9.64
C GLN A 184 -39.42 14.19 9.12
N THR A 185 -38.91 13.10 9.65
CA THR A 185 -39.33 11.73 9.31
C THR A 185 -39.89 11.06 10.55
N ARG A 186 -40.76 10.06 10.34
CA ARG A 186 -41.26 9.20 11.42
C ARG A 186 -40.36 8.00 11.53
N ASN A 187 -40.07 7.58 12.76
CA ASN A 187 -39.41 6.30 12.96
C ASN A 187 -40.38 5.17 12.63
N VAL A 188 -39.95 4.20 11.83
CA VAL A 188 -40.73 3.05 11.43
C VAL A 188 -39.88 1.80 11.58
N LEU A 189 -40.35 0.88 12.41
CA LEU A 189 -39.76 -0.44 12.63
C LEU A 189 -40.69 -1.51 12.05
N SER A 190 -40.13 -2.56 11.45
CA SER A 190 -40.88 -3.74 11.01
C SER A 190 -40.20 -5.01 11.51
N ALA A 191 -40.99 -5.97 11.97
CA ALA A 191 -40.49 -7.30 12.30
C ALA A 191 -39.89 -7.97 11.05
N GLY A 192 -38.79 -8.70 11.23
CA GLY A 192 -38.17 -9.51 10.18
C GLY A 192 -38.89 -10.83 9.86
N ILE A 193 -40.06 -11.08 10.48
CA ILE A 193 -40.89 -12.26 10.25
C ILE A 193 -42.32 -11.87 9.92
N GLU A 194 -42.94 -12.65 9.04
CA GLU A 194 -44.36 -12.54 8.69
C GLU A 194 -45.12 -13.70 9.35
N TYR A 195 -46.10 -13.36 10.18
CA TYR A 195 -47.00 -14.32 10.80
C TYR A 195 -48.08 -14.76 9.79
N ALA A 196 -48.19 -16.07 9.60
CA ALA A 196 -49.22 -16.69 8.79
C ALA A 196 -49.95 -17.76 9.62
N LEU A 197 -51.23 -17.98 9.31
CA LEU A 197 -51.97 -19.11 9.86
C LEU A 197 -51.47 -20.43 9.26
N PRO A 198 -51.71 -21.58 9.91
CA PRO A 198 -51.44 -22.91 9.35
C PRO A 198 -52.12 -23.18 7.99
N SER A 199 -53.13 -22.38 7.63
CA SER A 199 -53.82 -22.40 6.33
C SER A 199 -53.09 -21.63 5.22
N GLY A 200 -51.99 -20.94 5.51
CA GLY A 200 -51.23 -20.10 4.58
C GLY A 200 -51.80 -18.69 4.39
N ALA A 201 -52.88 -18.32 5.10
CA ALA A 201 -53.40 -16.96 5.10
C ALA A 201 -52.56 -16.05 6.00
N VAL A 202 -52.38 -14.78 5.60
CA VAL A 202 -51.68 -13.76 6.39
C VAL A 202 -52.43 -13.52 7.71
N ALA A 203 -51.71 -13.47 8.83
CA ALA A 203 -52.31 -13.24 10.14
C ALA A 203 -52.95 -11.84 10.24
N SER A 204 -54.01 -11.74 11.02
CA SER A 204 -54.72 -10.51 11.37
C SER A 204 -54.71 -10.30 12.89
N GLU A 205 -54.98 -9.08 13.34
CA GLU A 205 -55.01 -8.72 14.77
C GLU A 205 -56.02 -9.54 15.59
N ASN A 206 -57.02 -10.12 14.94
CA ASN A 206 -58.06 -10.93 15.58
C ASN A 206 -57.69 -12.41 15.77
N ASN A 207 -56.58 -12.87 15.19
CA ASN A 207 -56.15 -14.25 15.29
C ASN A 207 -55.51 -14.54 16.65
N LEU A 208 -55.78 -15.75 17.18
CA LEU A 208 -55.25 -16.18 18.47
C LEU A 208 -53.74 -16.46 18.37
N LEU A 209 -52.97 -16.14 19.41
CA LEU A 209 -51.54 -16.48 19.46
C LEU A 209 -51.33 -18.01 19.31
N THR A 210 -52.23 -18.81 19.88
CA THR A 210 -52.23 -20.27 19.78
C THR A 210 -52.55 -20.80 18.38
N GLU A 211 -53.28 -20.04 17.56
CA GLU A 211 -53.57 -20.42 16.17
C GLU A 211 -52.37 -20.22 15.25
N ILE A 212 -51.49 -19.28 15.58
CA ILE A 212 -50.36 -18.86 14.75
C ILE A 212 -49.10 -19.68 15.05
N ALA A 213 -48.82 -19.96 16.32
CA ALA A 213 -47.69 -20.77 16.74
C ALA A 213 -48.02 -22.25 17.00
N GLY A 214 -49.30 -22.62 16.88
CA GLY A 214 -49.77 -23.98 17.12
C GLY A 214 -49.62 -24.43 18.58
N ALA A 215 -49.41 -25.73 18.80
CA ALA A 215 -49.29 -26.34 20.14
C ALA A 215 -48.03 -25.91 20.92
N ASN A 216 -47.22 -25.01 20.36
CA ASN A 216 -45.95 -24.57 20.94
C ASN A 216 -46.11 -23.38 21.90
N VAL A 217 -47.31 -22.84 22.07
CA VAL A 217 -47.62 -21.77 23.05
C VAL A 217 -48.69 -22.24 24.01
N ALA A 218 -48.48 -22.02 25.30
CA ALA A 218 -49.39 -22.35 26.38
C ALA A 218 -49.65 -21.13 27.28
N ALA A 219 -50.78 -21.16 27.99
CA ALA A 219 -51.08 -20.16 29.00
C ALA A 219 -50.01 -20.17 30.11
N GLY A 220 -49.50 -18.99 30.46
CA GLY A 220 -48.40 -18.79 31.40
C GLY A 220 -47.04 -18.54 30.76
N ASP A 221 -46.90 -18.72 29.44
CA ASP A 221 -45.71 -18.34 28.69
C ASP A 221 -45.52 -16.81 28.71
N LYS A 222 -44.27 -16.35 28.61
CA LYS A 222 -43.94 -14.93 28.78
C LYS A 222 -43.26 -14.36 27.54
N ILE A 223 -43.70 -13.18 27.10
CA ILE A 223 -43.00 -12.36 26.12
C ILE A 223 -42.46 -11.13 26.84
N VAL A 224 -41.14 -11.00 26.87
CA VAL A 224 -40.47 -9.83 27.44
C VAL A 224 -40.20 -8.84 26.32
N ILE A 225 -40.77 -7.65 26.46
CA ILE A 225 -40.61 -6.51 25.57
C ILE A 225 -39.51 -5.63 26.17
N THR A 226 -38.34 -5.61 25.54
CA THR A 226 -37.20 -4.76 25.93
C THR A 226 -36.90 -3.75 24.83
N GLY A 227 -36.13 -2.71 25.16
CA GLY A 227 -35.70 -1.70 24.19
C GLY A 227 -35.79 -0.29 24.74
N THR A 228 -35.92 0.69 23.85
CA THR A 228 -35.96 2.13 24.14
C THR A 228 -37.22 2.75 23.55
N LYS A 229 -37.77 3.75 24.25
CA LYS A 229 -38.94 4.54 23.82
C LYS A 229 -38.51 5.68 22.89
N ALA A 230 -39.48 6.42 22.35
CA ALA A 230 -39.23 7.57 21.47
C ALA A 230 -38.33 8.64 22.11
N ASP A 231 -38.42 8.82 23.44
CA ASP A 231 -37.60 9.75 24.22
C ASP A 231 -36.18 9.23 24.51
N GLY A 232 -35.89 7.95 24.27
CA GLY A 232 -34.63 7.30 24.60
C GLY A 232 -34.59 6.55 25.92
N ALA A 233 -35.64 6.61 26.74
CA ALA A 233 -35.71 5.90 28.00
C ALA A 233 -35.92 4.39 27.78
N TYR A 234 -35.32 3.54 28.61
CA TYR A 234 -35.53 2.10 28.51
C TYR A 234 -36.97 1.69 28.82
N ILE A 235 -37.50 0.76 28.04
CA ILE A 235 -38.79 0.11 28.28
C ILE A 235 -38.69 -0.68 29.60
N GLY A 236 -39.61 -0.40 30.53
CA GLY A 236 -39.62 -1.00 31.88
C GLY A 236 -38.62 -0.42 32.89
N GLY A 237 -37.76 0.52 32.50
CA GLY A 237 -36.70 1.09 33.34
C GLY A 237 -35.50 0.15 33.53
N ALA A 238 -34.28 0.70 33.59
CA ALA A 238 -33.01 -0.02 33.78
C ALA A 238 -32.85 -1.31 32.93
N ALA A 239 -33.32 -1.27 31.68
CA ALA A 239 -33.31 -2.41 30.73
C ALA A 239 -34.05 -3.68 31.19
N ALA A 240 -34.94 -3.60 32.20
CA ALA A 240 -35.66 -4.75 32.74
C ALA A 240 -36.80 -5.26 31.83
N GLY A 241 -37.28 -4.43 30.90
CA GLY A 241 -38.37 -4.76 29.98
C GLY A 241 -39.76 -4.80 30.64
N VAL A 242 -40.79 -4.89 29.81
CA VAL A 242 -42.18 -5.16 30.23
C VAL A 242 -42.49 -6.61 29.89
N THR A 243 -43.02 -7.37 30.85
CA THR A 243 -43.34 -8.79 30.65
C THR A 243 -44.83 -8.95 30.39
N TYR A 244 -45.17 -9.38 29.17
CA TYR A 244 -46.50 -9.86 28.81
C TYR A 244 -46.61 -11.34 29.15
N THR A 245 -47.63 -11.72 29.93
CA THR A 245 -47.91 -13.13 30.24
C THR A 245 -49.09 -13.58 29.38
N ILE A 246 -48.90 -14.62 28.58
CA ILE A 246 -49.90 -15.12 27.65
C ILE A 246 -51.00 -15.86 28.45
N GLU A 247 -52.24 -15.43 28.28
CA GLU A 247 -53.43 -16.10 28.80
C GLU A 247 -54.18 -16.88 27.70
N ALA A 248 -55.10 -17.75 28.13
CA ALA A 248 -55.89 -18.56 27.20
C ALA A 248 -56.93 -17.68 26.48
N GLY A 249 -56.74 -17.48 25.17
CA GLY A 249 -57.64 -16.66 24.34
C GLY A 249 -57.03 -15.35 23.84
N ASP A 250 -55.77 -15.08 24.21
CA ASP A 250 -55.04 -13.89 23.75
C ASP A 250 -54.87 -13.88 22.23
N LYS A 251 -55.14 -12.72 21.65
CA LYS A 251 -54.99 -12.42 20.22
C LYS A 251 -53.73 -11.62 19.97
N ILE A 252 -53.28 -11.59 18.71
CA ILE A 252 -52.15 -10.73 18.34
C ILE A 252 -52.45 -9.27 18.67
N GLY A 253 -53.70 -8.83 18.56
CA GLY A 253 -54.14 -7.51 18.98
C GLY A 253 -53.85 -7.19 20.46
N ASP A 254 -53.89 -8.19 21.34
CA ASP A 254 -53.62 -8.00 22.78
C ASP A 254 -52.12 -7.81 23.03
N LEU A 255 -51.27 -8.57 22.32
CA LEU A 255 -49.81 -8.35 22.31
C LEU A 255 -49.44 -6.98 21.72
N LEU A 256 -50.11 -6.55 20.64
CA LEU A 256 -49.91 -5.23 20.06
C LEU A 256 -50.34 -4.12 21.03
N ALA A 257 -51.42 -4.31 21.77
CA ALA A 257 -51.87 -3.39 22.80
C ALA A 257 -50.84 -3.27 23.93
N GLU A 258 -50.22 -4.37 24.34
CA GLU A 258 -49.15 -4.34 25.33
C GLU A 258 -47.90 -3.63 24.81
N ILE A 259 -47.53 -3.84 23.54
CA ILE A 259 -46.42 -3.09 22.90
C ILE A 259 -46.73 -1.58 22.88
N ASN A 260 -47.98 -1.20 22.56
CA ASN A 260 -48.42 0.19 22.59
C ASN A 260 -48.38 0.78 24.02
N ALA A 261 -48.75 -0.01 25.03
CA ALA A 261 -48.67 0.40 26.42
C ALA A 261 -47.21 0.55 26.90
N ALA A 262 -46.32 -0.34 26.45
CA ALA A 262 -44.89 -0.31 26.76
C ALA A 262 -44.17 0.89 26.12
N CYS A 263 -44.62 1.33 24.93
CA CYS A 263 -44.06 2.45 24.16
C CYS A 263 -45.10 3.55 23.90
N PRO A 264 -45.44 4.38 24.92
CA PRO A 264 -46.35 5.50 24.71
C PRO A 264 -45.75 6.51 23.71
N GLY A 265 -46.46 6.78 22.61
CA GLY A 265 -46.00 7.64 21.51
C GLY A 265 -45.62 6.90 20.22
N SER A 266 -45.72 5.57 20.23
CA SER A 266 -45.56 4.71 19.06
C SER A 266 -46.77 3.80 18.90
N THR A 267 -47.28 3.66 17.68
CA THR A 267 -48.36 2.74 17.32
C THR A 267 -47.79 1.47 16.67
N ALA A 268 -47.96 0.34 17.34
CA ALA A 268 -47.78 -1.01 16.82
C ALA A 268 -49.05 -1.46 16.08
N SER A 269 -48.85 -1.98 14.87
CA SER A 269 -49.89 -2.48 13.97
C SER A 269 -49.40 -3.74 13.25
N LEU A 270 -50.32 -4.53 12.70
CA LEU A 270 -49.97 -5.67 11.86
C LEU A 270 -50.11 -5.29 10.38
N VAL A 271 -49.00 -5.27 9.64
CA VAL A 271 -48.99 -4.94 8.20
C VAL A 271 -48.45 -6.14 7.44
N ASN A 272 -49.27 -6.73 6.56
CA ASN A 272 -48.92 -7.95 5.79
C ASN A 272 -48.41 -9.11 6.67
N GLY A 273 -48.94 -9.25 7.89
CA GLY A 273 -48.52 -10.29 8.83
C GLY A 273 -47.24 -9.97 9.59
N ALA A 274 -46.55 -8.87 9.33
CA ALA A 274 -45.41 -8.41 10.14
C ALA A 274 -45.84 -7.35 11.16
N ILE A 275 -45.29 -7.42 12.38
CA ILE A 275 -45.49 -6.38 13.39
C ILE A 275 -44.73 -5.14 12.97
N ARG A 276 -45.43 -4.01 12.80
CA ARG A 276 -44.88 -2.72 12.44
C ARG A 276 -45.13 -1.70 13.54
N ILE A 277 -44.07 -1.08 14.03
CA ILE A 277 -44.13 -0.02 15.04
C ILE A 277 -43.83 1.30 14.34
N THR A 278 -44.75 2.25 14.41
CA THR A 278 -44.63 3.56 13.78
C THR A 278 -44.82 4.64 14.83
N ASP A 279 -43.90 5.59 14.90
CA ASP A 279 -44.07 6.71 15.83
C ASP A 279 -45.19 7.65 15.40
N ASP A 280 -45.93 8.14 16.40
CA ASP A 280 -47.14 8.96 16.17
C ASP A 280 -46.79 10.37 15.69
N VAL A 281 -45.59 10.85 16.04
CA VAL A 281 -45.08 12.19 15.77
C VAL A 281 -43.86 12.12 14.83
N THR A 282 -43.74 13.09 13.93
CA THR A 282 -42.56 13.29 13.09
C THR A 282 -41.46 13.99 13.88
N GLY A 283 -40.21 13.54 13.74
CA GLY A 283 -39.08 14.14 14.44
C GLY A 283 -38.14 13.09 15.02
N TYR A 284 -37.22 13.55 15.87
CA TYR A 284 -36.24 12.69 16.50
C TYR A 284 -36.88 11.64 17.39
N SER A 285 -36.48 10.40 17.20
CA SER A 285 -36.92 9.27 18.00
C SER A 285 -35.81 8.25 18.18
N GLN A 286 -35.79 7.64 19.37
CA GLN A 286 -34.92 6.52 19.73
C GLN A 286 -35.71 5.21 19.91
N THR A 287 -36.94 5.10 19.40
CA THR A 287 -37.73 3.87 19.55
C THR A 287 -36.99 2.67 18.96
N ALA A 288 -36.70 1.68 19.80
CA ALA A 288 -36.17 0.38 19.42
C ALA A 288 -36.85 -0.68 20.29
N VAL A 289 -37.33 -1.77 19.69
CA VAL A 289 -38.04 -2.82 20.41
C VAL A 289 -37.41 -4.15 20.08
N THR A 290 -37.22 -4.97 21.11
CA THR A 290 -36.79 -6.38 21.02
C THR A 290 -37.80 -7.23 21.79
N LEU A 291 -38.17 -8.36 21.22
CA LEU A 291 -39.13 -9.29 21.82
C LEU A 291 -38.39 -10.59 22.15
N THR A 292 -38.45 -11.02 23.40
CA THR A 292 -37.85 -12.29 23.84
C THR A 292 -38.93 -13.19 24.40
N TYR A 293 -39.03 -14.43 23.91
CA TYR A 293 -39.98 -15.41 24.41
C TYR A 293 -39.32 -16.28 25.48
N THR A 294 -40.00 -16.43 26.61
CA THR A 294 -39.57 -17.29 27.72
C THR A 294 -40.69 -18.29 28.01
N PRO A 295 -40.48 -19.60 27.80
CA PRO A 295 -41.51 -20.60 28.07
C PRO A 295 -41.81 -20.71 29.57
N ALA A 296 -43.05 -21.02 29.90
CA ALA A 296 -43.45 -21.35 31.27
C ALA A 296 -42.82 -22.68 31.72
N ALA A 297 -42.65 -22.86 33.03
CA ALA A 297 -42.22 -24.15 33.59
C ALA A 297 -43.17 -25.32 33.25
N ALA A 298 -44.44 -25.01 32.92
CA ALA A 298 -45.44 -25.98 32.48
C ALA A 298 -45.33 -26.37 30.98
N ASN A 299 -44.54 -25.65 30.19
CA ASN A 299 -44.32 -25.90 28.75
C ASN A 299 -42.84 -25.64 28.36
N PRO A 300 -41.88 -26.45 28.84
CA PRO A 300 -40.44 -26.18 28.69
C PRO A 300 -39.94 -26.25 27.24
N THR A 301 -40.71 -26.84 26.32
CA THR A 301 -40.41 -26.94 24.88
C THR A 301 -41.18 -25.93 24.04
N GLY A 302 -41.90 -25.00 24.68
CA GLY A 302 -42.66 -23.96 23.98
C GLY A 302 -41.74 -23.06 23.16
N ALA A 303 -42.23 -22.65 22.00
CA ALA A 303 -41.51 -21.76 21.09
C ALA A 303 -42.52 -20.92 20.31
N PHE A 304 -42.45 -19.61 20.47
CA PHE A 304 -43.13 -18.66 19.59
C PHE A 304 -42.11 -18.08 18.60
N PRO A 305 -42.39 -18.09 17.29
CA PRO A 305 -41.51 -17.46 16.32
C PRO A 305 -41.56 -15.94 16.56
N LEU A 306 -40.57 -15.38 17.24
CA LEU A 306 -40.39 -13.94 17.38
C LEU A 306 -39.33 -13.45 16.40
N PRO A 307 -39.42 -12.18 15.95
CA PRO A 307 -38.32 -11.59 15.20
C PRO A 307 -37.09 -11.52 16.11
N SER A 308 -35.95 -12.04 15.64
CA SER A 308 -34.67 -11.84 16.34
C SER A 308 -34.31 -10.36 16.43
N HIS A 309 -34.79 -9.55 15.48
CA HIS A 309 -34.64 -8.10 15.46
C HIS A 309 -35.73 -7.40 14.63
N PHE A 310 -35.96 -6.12 14.89
CA PHE A 310 -36.83 -5.26 14.07
C PHE A 310 -36.02 -4.44 13.06
N ASN A 311 -36.35 -4.49 11.78
CA ASN A 311 -35.68 -3.65 10.77
C ASN A 311 -36.20 -2.21 10.83
N VAL A 312 -35.28 -1.24 10.76
CA VAL A 312 -35.63 0.18 10.74
C VAL A 312 -35.89 0.57 9.29
N LEU A 313 -37.15 0.72 8.89
CA LEU A 313 -37.53 1.15 7.53
C LEU A 313 -37.32 2.64 7.31
N SER A 314 -37.42 3.43 8.39
CA SER A 314 -37.17 4.87 8.36
C SER A 314 -36.76 5.29 9.76
N ALA A 315 -35.64 6.03 9.88
CA ALA A 315 -35.20 6.58 11.15
C ALA A 315 -35.82 7.97 11.37
N GLY A 316 -36.42 8.19 12.54
CA GLY A 316 -37.00 9.48 12.92
C GLY A 316 -35.94 10.50 13.32
N GLY A 317 -35.96 11.67 12.69
CA GLY A 317 -35.08 12.81 12.94
C GLY A 317 -35.75 14.12 12.56
N GLU A 318 -35.23 15.26 13.05
CA GLU A 318 -35.65 16.57 12.54
C GLU A 318 -35.22 16.78 11.08
N GLU A 319 -34.09 16.16 10.75
CA GLU A 319 -33.58 15.98 9.41
C GLU A 319 -33.02 14.57 9.33
N ASN A 320 -33.19 13.93 8.18
CA ASN A 320 -32.61 12.63 7.89
C ASN A 320 -31.77 12.70 6.61
N LYS A 321 -30.52 12.27 6.70
CA LYS A 321 -29.66 12.01 5.55
C LYS A 321 -29.28 10.55 5.49
N THR A 322 -29.81 9.83 4.50
CA THR A 322 -29.47 8.44 4.24
C THR A 322 -28.19 8.33 3.41
N ILE A 323 -27.35 7.36 3.77
CA ILE A 323 -26.11 7.00 3.11
C ILE A 323 -26.04 5.50 2.88
N ASN A 324 -25.33 5.11 1.83
CA ASN A 324 -25.04 3.71 1.51
C ASN A 324 -23.53 3.55 1.42
N VAL A 325 -22.99 2.53 2.05
CA VAL A 325 -21.56 2.18 2.01
C VAL A 325 -21.40 0.69 1.83
N GLU A 326 -20.53 0.29 0.91
CA GLU A 326 -20.16 -1.12 0.74
C GLU A 326 -19.04 -1.46 1.72
N VAL A 327 -19.24 -2.51 2.50
CA VAL A 327 -18.26 -3.10 3.42
C VAL A 327 -17.97 -4.53 3.01
N PHE A 328 -16.78 -5.02 3.37
CA PHE A 328 -16.33 -6.36 3.03
C PHE A 328 -16.26 -7.24 4.27
N ASP A 329 -16.68 -8.49 4.14
CA ASP A 329 -16.52 -9.51 5.18
C ASP A 329 -15.09 -10.13 5.15
N SER A 330 -14.84 -11.13 5.99
CA SER A 330 -13.55 -11.84 6.05
C SER A 330 -13.21 -12.65 4.80
N GLN A 331 -14.20 -12.97 3.96
CA GLN A 331 -14.05 -13.72 2.71
C GLN A 331 -13.98 -12.81 1.47
N GLY A 332 -14.23 -11.50 1.64
CA GLY A 332 -14.24 -10.51 0.58
C GLY A 332 -15.58 -10.35 -0.15
N VAL A 333 -16.67 -10.85 0.43
CA VAL A 333 -18.04 -10.58 -0.05
C VAL A 333 -18.43 -9.16 0.33
N GLY A 334 -18.93 -8.41 -0.65
CA GLY A 334 -19.45 -7.06 -0.47
C GLY A 334 -20.85 -7.07 0.15
N HIS A 335 -21.02 -6.33 1.23
CA HIS A 335 -22.29 -6.06 1.90
C HIS A 335 -22.54 -4.56 1.89
N VAL A 336 -23.71 -4.12 1.44
CA VAL A 336 -24.10 -2.70 1.49
C VAL A 336 -24.77 -2.42 2.82
N ILE A 337 -24.16 -1.56 3.61
CA ILE A 337 -24.76 -0.95 4.79
C ILE A 337 -25.49 0.31 4.34
N THR A 338 -26.76 0.39 4.72
CA THR A 338 -27.55 1.62 4.65
C THR A 338 -27.75 2.15 6.05
N GLY A 339 -27.48 3.44 6.23
CA GLY A 339 -27.71 4.14 7.48
C GLY A 339 -28.15 5.58 7.26
N SER A 340 -28.72 6.17 8.29
CA SER A 340 -29.29 7.51 8.28
C SER A 340 -28.67 8.34 9.40
N PHE A 341 -28.12 9.51 9.06
CA PHE A 341 -27.83 10.55 10.03
C PHE A 341 -29.12 11.27 10.39
N VAL A 342 -29.46 11.30 11.68
CA VAL A 342 -30.66 11.93 12.21
C VAL A 342 -30.29 13.08 13.15
N ARG A 343 -30.86 14.26 12.91
CA ARG A 343 -30.62 15.42 13.78
C ARG A 343 -31.50 15.36 15.03
N ARG A 344 -30.91 15.69 16.18
CA ARG A 344 -31.62 15.84 17.46
C ARG A 344 -32.24 17.25 17.58
N PRO A 345 -33.33 17.40 18.34
CA PRO A 345 -33.97 18.70 18.57
C PRO A 345 -33.16 19.63 19.49
N GLU A 346 -32.26 19.07 20.29
CA GLU A 346 -31.48 19.82 21.28
C GLU A 346 -29.99 19.83 20.92
N GLY A 347 -29.43 21.03 20.75
CA GLY A 347 -28.02 21.21 20.45
C GLY A 347 -27.63 20.75 19.05
N ASN A 348 -26.44 21.14 18.60
CA ASN A 348 -25.84 20.70 17.34
C ASN A 348 -25.42 19.22 17.41
N LEU A 349 -26.38 18.34 17.67
CA LEU A 349 -26.23 16.92 17.94
C LEU A 349 -26.93 16.09 16.86
N TRP A 350 -26.24 15.05 16.45
CA TRP A 350 -26.67 14.08 15.46
C TRP A 350 -26.44 12.67 15.97
N ASP A 351 -27.24 11.75 15.47
CA ASP A 351 -27.00 10.33 15.64
C ASP A 351 -26.88 9.66 14.27
N PHE A 352 -26.15 8.55 14.23
CA PHE A 352 -26.13 7.69 13.08
C PHE A 352 -26.92 6.41 13.39
N VAL A 353 -27.92 6.10 12.56
CA VAL A 353 -28.79 4.92 12.72
C VAL A 353 -28.60 4.00 11.53
N LEU A 354 -28.23 2.75 11.77
CA LEU A 354 -28.13 1.75 10.73
C LEU A 354 -29.53 1.19 10.44
N THR A 355 -29.99 1.30 9.19
CA THR A 355 -31.35 0.91 8.78
C THR A 355 -31.40 -0.51 8.24
N SER A 356 -30.43 -0.86 7.38
CA SER A 356 -30.30 -2.21 6.83
C SER A 356 -28.87 -2.53 6.45
N ILE A 357 -28.56 -3.81 6.41
CA ILE A 357 -27.35 -4.37 5.80
C ILE A 357 -27.78 -5.48 4.84
N THR A 358 -27.21 -5.53 3.65
CA THR A 358 -27.54 -6.58 2.68
C THR A 358 -26.84 -7.89 3.03
N GLY A 359 -27.52 -9.02 2.85
CA GLY A 359 -26.98 -10.36 3.13
C GLY A 359 -27.38 -10.87 4.52
N ASP A 360 -27.00 -12.12 4.81
CA ASP A 360 -27.27 -12.75 6.10
C ASP A 360 -26.28 -12.23 7.15
N VAL A 361 -26.67 -11.14 7.82
CA VAL A 361 -25.83 -10.46 8.79
C VAL A 361 -26.65 -10.08 10.02
N GLU A 362 -26.10 -10.35 11.21
CA GLU A 362 -26.71 -9.96 12.49
C GLU A 362 -26.06 -8.67 13.00
N LEU A 363 -26.90 -7.72 13.40
CA LEU A 363 -26.47 -6.42 13.91
C LEU A 363 -26.52 -6.45 15.44
N VAL A 364 -25.38 -6.23 16.09
CA VAL A 364 -25.29 -6.18 17.55
C VAL A 364 -25.66 -4.78 18.06
N ASP A 365 -25.16 -3.72 17.39
CA ASP A 365 -25.53 -2.33 17.67
C ASP A 365 -26.03 -1.64 16.41
N ARG A 366 -27.03 -0.76 16.57
CA ARG A 366 -27.74 -0.12 15.44
C ARG A 366 -27.71 1.39 15.46
N ARG A 367 -27.21 2.01 16.53
CA ARG A 367 -27.15 3.46 16.64
C ARG A 367 -25.81 3.88 17.25
N VAL A 368 -25.22 4.91 16.68
CA VAL A 368 -24.12 5.67 17.29
C VAL A 368 -24.71 7.00 17.75
N ASN A 369 -24.75 7.19 19.07
CA ASN A 369 -25.37 8.33 19.72
C ASN A 369 -24.38 9.48 19.96
N GLY A 370 -24.81 10.73 19.81
CA GLY A 370 -24.13 11.89 20.39
C GLY A 370 -23.01 12.51 19.55
N ILE A 371 -23.13 12.49 18.21
CA ILE A 371 -22.23 13.18 17.29
C ILE A 371 -22.45 14.69 17.47
N LYS A 372 -21.50 15.38 18.09
CA LYS A 372 -21.63 16.81 18.40
C LYS A 372 -20.84 17.66 17.42
N PHE A 373 -21.36 18.83 17.07
CA PHE A 373 -20.62 19.88 16.39
C PHE A 373 -20.39 21.07 17.32
N LEU A 374 -19.24 21.72 17.16
CA LEU A 374 -18.90 22.95 17.86
C LEU A 374 -19.68 24.14 17.26
N PRO A 375 -19.78 25.28 17.96
CA PRO A 375 -20.49 26.46 17.46
C PRO A 375 -19.93 27.03 16.14
N ASP A 376 -18.68 26.70 15.82
CA ASP A 376 -18.01 27.07 14.56
C ASP A 376 -18.34 26.12 13.40
N GLY A 377 -19.15 25.08 13.63
CA GLY A 377 -19.52 24.06 12.64
C GLY A 377 -18.51 22.93 12.48
N SER A 378 -17.39 22.93 13.23
CA SER A 378 -16.41 21.85 13.21
C SER A 378 -16.87 20.65 14.06
N PHE A 379 -16.29 19.47 13.79
CA PHE A 379 -16.63 18.25 14.53
C PHE A 379 -16.19 18.38 16.00
N GLY A 380 -17.12 18.15 16.92
CA GLY A 380 -16.92 18.29 18.38
C GLY A 380 -16.68 16.97 19.12
N GLY A 381 -16.59 15.85 18.41
CA GLY A 381 -16.44 14.52 19.00
C GLY A 381 -17.77 13.85 19.36
N LEU A 382 -17.67 12.65 19.93
CA LEU A 382 -18.81 11.94 20.49
C LEU A 382 -19.01 12.36 21.95
N THR A 383 -20.16 12.92 22.27
CA THR A 383 -20.52 13.25 23.66
C THR A 383 -21.20 12.05 24.28
N ALA A 384 -20.78 11.64 25.48
CA ALA A 384 -21.49 10.64 26.26
C ALA A 384 -22.95 11.09 26.44
N VAL A 385 -23.87 10.38 25.82
CA VAL A 385 -25.30 10.65 25.95
C VAL A 385 -25.76 9.94 27.22
N THR A 386 -26.29 10.70 28.16
CA THR A 386 -27.06 10.11 29.26
C THR A 386 -28.50 10.02 28.79
N GLY A 387 -29.13 8.85 28.91
CA GLY A 387 -30.54 8.68 28.61
C GLY A 387 -31.39 9.60 29.50
N PRO A 388 -32.67 9.85 29.14
CA PRO A 388 -33.60 10.63 29.97
C PRO A 388 -33.79 10.06 31.39
N ASP A 389 -33.40 8.79 31.60
CA ASP A 389 -33.45 8.06 32.86
C ASP A 389 -32.17 8.19 33.71
N GLY A 390 -31.18 8.98 33.27
CA GLY A 390 -29.93 9.19 34.00
C GLY A 390 -28.91 8.06 33.83
N LEU A 391 -29.17 7.08 32.95
CA LEU A 391 -28.24 5.99 32.66
C LEU A 391 -27.29 6.37 31.52
N PRO A 392 -25.97 6.06 31.63
CA PRO A 392 -25.03 6.35 30.57
C PRO A 392 -25.29 5.44 29.35
N MET A 393 -25.58 6.03 28.19
CA MET A 393 -25.57 5.35 26.90
C MET A 393 -24.14 5.46 26.36
N THR A 394 -23.25 4.58 26.83
CA THR A 394 -21.86 4.54 26.36
C THR A 394 -21.79 3.86 25.00
N ASP A 395 -22.25 4.52 23.95
CA ASP A 395 -21.94 4.07 22.59
C ASP A 395 -20.57 4.58 22.19
N GLN A 396 -19.73 3.67 21.71
CA GLN A 396 -18.49 4.02 21.03
C GLN A 396 -18.83 4.35 19.57
N SER A 397 -17.96 5.08 18.86
CA SER A 397 -18.11 5.34 17.43
C SER A 397 -17.82 4.09 16.58
N GLN A 398 -18.42 2.96 16.97
CA GLN A 398 -18.20 1.64 16.40
C GLN A 398 -19.54 0.96 16.22
N ILE A 399 -19.70 0.26 15.11
CA ILE A 399 -20.83 -0.63 14.86
C ILE A 399 -20.31 -2.06 14.90
N ARG A 400 -20.92 -2.89 15.74
CA ARG A 400 -20.59 -4.31 15.86
C ARG A 400 -21.51 -5.13 14.97
N VAL A 401 -20.90 -5.89 14.06
CA VAL A 401 -21.58 -6.68 13.04
C VAL A 401 -21.07 -8.11 13.13
N THR A 402 -21.99 -9.08 13.07
CA THR A 402 -21.66 -10.50 13.00
C THR A 402 -22.13 -11.03 11.66
N TYR A 403 -21.18 -11.47 10.83
CA TYR A 403 -21.48 -12.04 9.51
C TYR A 403 -21.86 -13.52 9.64
N ALA A 404 -22.83 -14.02 8.87
CA ALA A 404 -23.29 -15.41 8.99
C ALA A 404 -22.21 -16.46 8.65
N ASN A 405 -21.17 -16.09 7.90
CA ASN A 405 -20.04 -16.96 7.59
C ASN A 405 -19.08 -17.16 8.76
N ASP A 406 -19.08 -16.26 9.76
CA ASP A 406 -18.35 -16.40 11.01
C ASP A 406 -19.21 -15.88 12.18
N PRO A 407 -20.20 -16.69 12.63
CA PRO A 407 -21.13 -16.28 13.67
C PRO A 407 -20.47 -16.11 15.05
N THR A 408 -19.18 -16.49 15.18
CA THR A 408 -18.44 -16.40 16.45
C THR A 408 -17.59 -15.14 16.57
N ASN A 409 -17.33 -14.45 15.46
CA ASN A 409 -16.44 -13.31 15.42
C ASN A 409 -17.23 -12.01 15.20
N ILE A 410 -17.26 -11.18 16.23
CA ILE A 410 -17.90 -9.86 16.17
C ILE A 410 -16.90 -8.89 15.54
N VAL A 411 -17.22 -8.40 14.35
CA VAL A 411 -16.43 -7.39 13.65
C VAL A 411 -16.88 -6.01 14.12
N SER A 412 -15.98 -5.27 14.76
CA SER A 412 -16.19 -3.86 15.10
C SER A 412 -15.75 -2.96 13.95
N VAL A 413 -16.70 -2.28 13.31
CA VAL A 413 -16.45 -1.29 12.28
C VAL A 413 -16.44 0.10 12.93
N SER A 414 -15.28 0.76 12.96
CA SER A 414 -15.13 2.11 13.49
C SER A 414 -15.58 3.16 12.47
N LEU A 415 -16.37 4.13 12.91
CA LEU A 415 -16.81 5.26 12.10
C LEU A 415 -15.90 6.45 12.39
N ASN A 416 -15.09 6.82 11.41
CA ASN A 416 -14.26 8.01 11.47
C ASN A 416 -15.04 9.21 10.92
N LEU A 417 -15.35 10.13 11.83
CA LEU A 417 -16.19 11.31 11.59
C LEU A 417 -15.37 12.62 11.50
N GLY A 418 -14.04 12.54 11.57
CA GLY A 418 -13.12 13.69 11.58
C GLY A 418 -12.38 13.88 12.91
N THR A 419 -11.43 14.81 12.90
CA THR A 419 -10.67 15.22 14.08
C THR A 419 -11.43 16.33 14.82
N ILE A 420 -11.44 16.26 16.15
CA ILE A 420 -12.12 17.27 16.97
C ILE A 420 -11.53 18.67 16.70
N GLY A 421 -12.39 19.63 16.40
CA GLY A 421 -12.03 21.02 16.10
C GLY A 421 -11.47 21.24 14.69
N SER A 422 -11.52 20.23 13.81
CA SER A 422 -11.07 20.32 12.42
C SER A 422 -12.23 20.10 11.44
N PHE A 423 -12.01 20.47 10.18
CA PHE A 423 -12.96 20.31 9.06
C PHE A 423 -12.56 19.14 8.13
N ASP A 424 -11.84 18.15 8.65
CA ASP A 424 -11.28 17.00 7.92
C ASP A 424 -12.25 15.80 7.80
N GLY A 425 -13.46 15.90 8.35
CA GLY A 425 -14.49 14.87 8.29
C GLY A 425 -15.88 15.46 8.11
N LEU A 426 -16.74 15.26 9.12
CA LEU A 426 -18.06 15.86 9.16
C LEU A 426 -17.99 17.33 9.57
N SER A 427 -18.89 18.12 9.01
CA SER A 427 -19.09 19.53 9.36
C SER A 427 -20.57 19.81 9.49
N GLN A 428 -20.89 20.89 10.19
CA GLN A 428 -22.26 21.37 10.28
C GLN A 428 -22.35 22.86 9.91
N PHE A 429 -23.01 23.11 8.78
CA PHE A 429 -23.33 24.42 8.22
C PHE A 429 -24.76 24.40 7.69
N GLY A 430 -25.35 25.58 7.51
CA GLY A 430 -26.66 25.69 6.86
C GLY A 430 -26.66 25.18 5.41
N GLY A 431 -27.85 24.89 4.88
CA GLY A 431 -28.03 24.40 3.51
C GLY A 431 -28.49 22.95 3.46
N SER A 432 -28.14 22.22 2.40
CA SER A 432 -28.53 20.81 2.25
C SER A 432 -27.48 19.86 2.83
N SER A 433 -27.91 18.74 3.43
CA SER A 433 -27.02 17.69 3.89
C SER A 433 -26.37 16.92 2.73
N THR A 434 -25.04 17.00 2.64
CA THR A 434 -24.21 16.40 1.59
C THR A 434 -23.34 15.25 2.07
N VAL A 435 -23.46 14.84 3.33
CA VAL A 435 -22.66 13.73 3.89
C VAL A 435 -22.71 12.49 3.00
N ALA A 436 -21.52 11.95 2.76
CA ALA A 436 -21.28 10.71 2.03
C ALA A 436 -20.08 9.97 2.66
N PRO A 437 -20.01 8.64 2.51
CA PRO A 437 -18.79 7.91 2.82
C PRO A 437 -17.65 8.38 1.90
N SER A 438 -16.51 8.75 2.49
CA SER A 438 -15.30 9.09 1.74
C SER A 438 -14.44 7.87 1.42
N GLY A 439 -14.59 6.78 2.19
CA GLY A 439 -13.93 5.51 1.90
C GLY A 439 -14.06 4.50 3.03
N GLN A 440 -13.42 3.34 2.85
CA GLN A 440 -13.31 2.29 3.86
C GLN A 440 -12.04 1.45 3.62
N ASN A 441 -11.63 0.65 4.60
CA ASN A 441 -10.29 0.03 4.62
C ASN A 441 -10.23 -1.48 4.30
N GLY A 442 -11.37 -2.11 4.06
CA GLY A 442 -11.55 -3.49 3.60
C GLY A 442 -11.59 -3.60 2.08
N TYR A 443 -11.45 -4.82 1.56
CA TYR A 443 -11.42 -5.08 0.13
C TYR A 443 -11.59 -6.58 -0.15
N ALA A 444 -12.19 -6.88 -1.31
CA ALA A 444 -12.23 -8.24 -1.84
C ALA A 444 -10.83 -8.77 -2.19
N SER A 445 -10.68 -10.08 -2.30
CA SER A 445 -9.43 -10.68 -2.80
C SER A 445 -9.11 -10.21 -4.23
N GLY A 446 -7.83 -10.11 -4.58
CA GLY A 446 -7.42 -9.66 -5.90
C GLY A 446 -6.16 -10.35 -6.42
N TRP A 447 -6.08 -10.52 -7.74
CA TRP A 447 -4.88 -11.00 -8.43
C TRP A 447 -4.00 -9.82 -8.84
N LEU A 448 -2.68 -10.02 -8.92
CA LEU A 448 -1.77 -8.99 -9.40
C LEU A 448 -2.11 -8.63 -10.86
N SER A 449 -2.48 -7.37 -11.11
CA SER A 449 -2.84 -6.88 -12.44
C SER A 449 -1.70 -6.15 -13.12
N SER A 450 -1.00 -5.29 -12.39
CA SER A 450 0.16 -4.57 -12.91
C SER A 450 1.21 -4.34 -11.83
N LEU A 451 2.44 -4.08 -12.29
CA LEU A 451 3.59 -3.85 -11.44
C LEU A 451 4.21 -2.51 -11.83
N SER A 452 4.71 -1.80 -10.84
CA SER A 452 5.43 -0.55 -11.02
C SER A 452 6.56 -0.45 -10.00
N VAL A 453 7.54 0.42 -10.27
CA VAL A 453 8.66 0.64 -9.36
C VAL A 453 8.68 2.10 -8.98
N SER A 454 8.64 2.37 -7.67
CA SER A 454 8.75 3.72 -7.11
C SER A 454 10.20 4.22 -7.14
N ARG A 455 10.38 5.54 -6.99
CA ARG A 455 11.71 6.17 -6.93
C ARG A 455 12.57 5.68 -5.77
N ASP A 456 11.93 5.23 -4.69
CA ASP A 456 12.58 4.65 -3.51
C ASP A 456 12.99 3.17 -3.71
N GLY A 457 12.80 2.62 -4.91
CA GLY A 457 13.15 1.23 -5.22
C GLY A 457 12.14 0.21 -4.71
N VAL A 458 10.94 0.65 -4.33
CA VAL A 458 9.85 -0.24 -3.91
C VAL A 458 9.06 -0.68 -5.13
N LEU A 459 8.92 -2.00 -5.29
CA LEU A 459 8.02 -2.64 -6.25
C LEU A 459 6.59 -2.55 -5.72
N VAL A 460 5.74 -1.81 -6.43
CA VAL A 460 4.33 -1.61 -6.07
C VAL A 460 3.46 -2.36 -7.06
N GLY A 461 2.67 -3.30 -6.54
CA GLY A 461 1.67 -4.04 -7.29
C GLY A 461 0.30 -3.38 -7.23
N VAL A 462 -0.39 -3.30 -8.36
CA VAL A 462 -1.80 -2.96 -8.44
C VAL A 462 -2.58 -4.25 -8.67
N PHE A 463 -3.53 -4.53 -7.79
CA PHE A 463 -4.33 -5.74 -7.83
C PHE A 463 -5.67 -5.51 -8.54
N SER A 464 -6.32 -6.59 -8.99
CA SER A 464 -7.60 -6.55 -9.71
C SER A 464 -8.76 -5.94 -8.89
N ASN A 465 -8.62 -5.91 -7.56
CA ASN A 465 -9.52 -5.25 -6.63
C ASN A 465 -9.26 -3.73 -6.49
N GLY A 466 -8.34 -3.17 -7.28
CA GLY A 466 -7.95 -1.76 -7.25
C GLY A 466 -7.00 -1.36 -6.12
N VAL A 467 -6.63 -2.30 -5.24
CA VAL A 467 -5.72 -2.04 -4.11
C VAL A 467 -4.28 -1.99 -4.60
N ARG A 468 -3.51 -1.05 -4.08
CA ARG A 468 -2.06 -0.96 -4.28
C ARG A 468 -1.34 -1.48 -3.03
N ARG A 469 -0.35 -2.36 -3.23
CA ARG A 469 0.50 -2.88 -2.15
C ARG A 469 1.95 -2.91 -2.57
N ASP A 470 2.81 -2.74 -1.57
CA ASP A 470 4.24 -2.83 -1.72
C ASP A 470 4.63 -4.31 -1.65
N ILE A 471 5.29 -4.81 -2.70
CA ILE A 471 5.66 -6.22 -2.85
C ILE A 471 7.04 -6.49 -2.27
N ALA A 472 8.01 -5.61 -2.55
CA ALA A 472 9.38 -5.71 -2.09
C ALA A 472 10.11 -4.38 -2.30
N ALA A 473 11.14 -4.09 -1.50
CA ALA A 473 12.09 -3.03 -1.79
C ALA A 473 13.40 -3.61 -2.31
N ILE A 474 13.89 -3.08 -3.43
CA ILE A 474 15.12 -3.54 -4.09
C ILE A 474 16.33 -3.10 -3.28
N GLN A 475 17.24 -4.03 -3.06
CA GLN A 475 18.50 -3.74 -2.39
C GLN A 475 19.47 -3.06 -3.35
N MET A 476 19.98 -1.90 -2.93
CA MET A 476 21.10 -1.23 -3.57
C MET A 476 22.35 -1.37 -2.71
N ALA A 477 23.52 -1.28 -3.35
CA ALA A 477 24.80 -1.16 -2.66
C ALA A 477 25.58 0.05 -3.15
N THR A 478 26.19 0.77 -2.21
CA THR A 478 27.19 1.80 -2.50
C THR A 478 28.57 1.31 -2.05
N PHE A 479 29.60 1.87 -2.69
CA PHE A 479 31.01 1.54 -2.42
C PHE A 479 31.78 2.83 -2.21
N GLN A 480 32.76 2.80 -1.31
CA GLN A 480 33.67 3.94 -1.10
C GLN A 480 34.50 4.21 -2.35
N ASN A 481 34.95 3.15 -3.02
CA ASN A 481 35.72 3.24 -4.26
C ASN A 481 35.14 2.33 -5.35
N ALA A 482 34.22 2.88 -6.15
CA ALA A 482 33.62 2.15 -7.27
C ALA A 482 34.64 1.68 -8.32
N ALA A 483 35.74 2.41 -8.54
CA ALA A 483 36.77 2.01 -9.49
C ALA A 483 37.56 0.75 -9.04
N GLY A 484 37.51 0.43 -7.74
CA GLY A 484 38.11 -0.79 -7.18
C GLY A 484 37.29 -2.06 -7.46
N LEU A 485 36.09 -1.96 -8.01
CA LEU A 485 35.24 -3.11 -8.29
C LEU A 485 35.84 -4.02 -9.37
N GLN A 486 35.86 -5.32 -9.11
CA GLN A 486 36.38 -6.30 -10.06
C GLN A 486 35.24 -6.79 -10.98
N SER A 487 35.50 -6.85 -12.29
CA SER A 487 34.52 -7.40 -13.23
C SER A 487 34.44 -8.92 -13.12
N VAL A 488 33.23 -9.46 -13.19
CA VAL A 488 32.99 -10.91 -13.32
C VAL A 488 32.35 -11.31 -14.66
N GLY A 489 32.28 -10.38 -15.62
CA GLY A 489 31.60 -10.56 -16.91
C GLY A 489 30.18 -10.01 -16.89
N ASN A 490 29.51 -9.93 -18.06
CA ASN A 490 28.10 -9.51 -18.20
C ASN A 490 27.73 -8.19 -17.49
N ASN A 491 28.64 -7.21 -17.44
CA ASN A 491 28.47 -5.96 -16.69
C ASN A 491 28.14 -6.15 -15.20
N ALA A 492 28.55 -7.28 -14.64
CA ALA A 492 28.50 -7.60 -13.23
C ALA A 492 29.89 -7.43 -12.57
N PHE A 493 29.85 -7.10 -11.29
CA PHE A 493 30.99 -6.73 -10.48
C PHE A 493 30.99 -7.44 -9.13
N THR A 494 32.16 -7.69 -8.58
CA THR A 494 32.35 -8.16 -7.20
C THR A 494 33.20 -7.16 -6.43
N ALA A 495 32.96 -7.08 -5.12
CA ALA A 495 33.78 -6.28 -4.23
C ALA A 495 35.22 -6.82 -4.19
N SER A 496 36.19 -5.91 -4.14
CA SER A 496 37.61 -6.20 -3.93
C SER A 496 38.10 -5.53 -2.65
N THR A 497 39.32 -5.85 -2.22
CA THR A 497 39.95 -5.17 -1.07
C THR A 497 40.08 -3.67 -1.27
N ASN A 498 40.17 -3.19 -2.52
CA ASN A 498 40.32 -1.76 -2.84
C ASN A 498 38.97 -1.05 -3.05
N SER A 499 37.87 -1.77 -3.29
CA SER A 499 36.53 -1.16 -3.38
C SER A 499 35.96 -0.79 -2.02
N GLY A 500 36.46 -1.45 -0.97
CA GLY A 500 35.84 -1.50 0.35
C GLY A 500 34.64 -2.46 0.37
N ASP A 501 34.08 -2.63 1.57
CA ASP A 501 32.91 -3.45 1.79
C ASP A 501 31.65 -2.81 1.19
N PRO A 502 30.71 -3.61 0.68
CA PRO A 502 29.43 -3.11 0.18
C PRO A 502 28.59 -2.54 1.33
N ILE A 503 28.04 -1.35 1.14
CA ILE A 503 27.08 -0.76 2.08
C ILE A 503 25.67 -0.99 1.51
N PRO A 504 24.90 -1.96 2.05
CA PRO A 504 23.54 -2.22 1.59
C PRO A 504 22.60 -1.10 2.04
N THR A 505 21.80 -0.56 1.11
CA THR A 505 20.89 0.56 1.36
C THR A 505 19.65 0.46 0.46
N LYS A 506 18.62 1.25 0.81
CA LYS A 506 17.49 1.54 -0.08
C LYS A 506 17.87 2.66 -1.05
N ALA A 507 17.14 2.80 -2.15
CA ALA A 507 17.29 3.97 -3.02
C ALA A 507 16.99 5.26 -2.24
N LEU A 508 17.57 6.39 -2.66
CA LEU A 508 17.46 7.70 -2.02
C LEU A 508 17.95 7.77 -0.55
N SER A 509 18.60 6.71 -0.05
CA SER A 509 19.16 6.63 1.30
C SER A 509 20.61 6.15 1.28
N GLY A 510 21.38 6.49 2.30
CA GLY A 510 22.77 6.00 2.46
C GLY A 510 23.71 6.39 1.31
N GLY A 511 23.45 7.52 0.64
CA GLY A 511 24.21 7.99 -0.52
C GLY A 511 23.90 7.28 -1.84
N ALA A 512 22.91 6.38 -1.86
CA ALA A 512 22.40 5.81 -3.10
C ALA A 512 21.49 6.81 -3.85
N GLY A 513 21.53 6.71 -5.16
CA GLY A 513 20.64 7.43 -6.08
C GLY A 513 19.20 6.91 -6.03
N SER A 514 18.36 7.43 -6.93
CA SER A 514 16.98 6.97 -7.10
C SER A 514 16.89 5.85 -8.13
N ILE A 515 15.78 5.11 -8.14
CA ILE A 515 15.48 4.13 -9.19
C ILE A 515 14.37 4.68 -10.08
N THR A 516 14.51 4.54 -11.39
CA THR A 516 13.43 4.83 -12.34
C THR A 516 13.00 3.52 -12.98
N GLY A 517 11.75 3.09 -12.71
CA GLY A 517 11.14 1.97 -13.40
C GLY A 517 10.74 2.31 -14.83
N GLY A 518 10.62 1.29 -15.69
CA GLY A 518 10.36 1.49 -17.11
C GLY A 518 11.55 1.96 -17.92
N ALA A 519 12.76 1.95 -17.38
CA ALA A 519 13.92 2.57 -18.03
C ALA A 519 15.19 1.73 -17.89
N LEU A 520 16.10 1.89 -18.84
CA LEU A 520 17.43 1.27 -18.82
C LEU A 520 18.51 2.34 -18.95
N GLU A 521 19.64 2.13 -18.27
CA GLU A 521 20.81 3.01 -18.41
C GLU A 521 21.56 2.68 -19.71
N LYS A 522 21.85 3.69 -20.55
CA LYS A 522 22.70 3.48 -21.74
C LYS A 522 24.16 3.31 -21.35
N SER A 523 24.99 2.78 -22.25
CA SER A 523 26.43 2.93 -22.12
C SER A 523 26.82 4.42 -22.04
N ASN A 524 27.84 4.73 -21.23
CA ASN A 524 28.45 6.06 -21.19
C ASN A 524 29.51 6.28 -22.29
N VAL A 525 29.64 5.35 -23.25
CA VAL A 525 30.55 5.48 -24.38
C VAL A 525 30.01 6.49 -25.38
N GLU A 526 30.83 7.51 -25.68
CA GLU A 526 30.53 8.49 -26.71
C GLU A 526 31.33 8.18 -27.99
N VAL A 527 30.61 7.89 -29.07
CA VAL A 527 31.20 7.44 -30.34
C VAL A 527 32.20 8.45 -30.92
N ALA A 528 31.89 9.75 -30.84
CA ALA A 528 32.73 10.80 -31.39
C ALA A 528 34.10 10.88 -30.69
N SER A 529 34.11 10.84 -29.35
CA SER A 529 35.35 10.89 -28.57
C SER A 529 36.16 9.59 -28.72
N GLU A 530 35.50 8.42 -28.76
CA GLU A 530 36.19 7.15 -29.01
C GLU A 530 36.84 7.09 -30.40
N PHE A 531 36.20 7.63 -31.45
CA PHE A 531 36.84 7.70 -32.78
C PHE A 531 38.08 8.61 -32.79
N VAL A 532 38.05 9.73 -32.05
CA VAL A 532 39.23 10.59 -31.88
C VAL A 532 40.35 9.83 -31.15
N ASN A 533 40.02 9.12 -30.08
CA ASN A 533 40.98 8.30 -29.34
C ASN A 533 41.58 7.19 -30.22
N LEU A 534 40.76 6.54 -31.06
CA LEU A 534 41.21 5.53 -32.01
C LEU A 534 42.18 6.12 -33.04
N MET A 535 41.85 7.28 -33.60
CA MET A 535 42.75 7.99 -34.53
C MET A 535 44.06 8.40 -33.85
N GLN A 536 44.02 8.89 -32.62
CA GLN A 536 45.22 9.24 -31.86
C GLN A 536 46.09 8.01 -31.59
N ALA A 537 45.49 6.91 -31.16
CA ALA A 537 46.20 5.67 -30.88
C ALA A 537 46.80 5.07 -32.17
N GLN A 538 46.07 5.10 -33.29
CA GLN A 538 46.58 4.67 -34.60
C GLN A 538 47.75 5.54 -35.09
N ASN A 539 47.63 6.86 -34.98
CA ASN A 539 48.70 7.79 -35.37
C ASN A 539 49.93 7.63 -34.47
N GLY A 540 49.74 7.46 -33.16
CA GLY A 540 50.82 7.20 -32.21
C GLY A 540 51.54 5.87 -32.50
N PHE A 541 50.78 4.81 -32.80
CA PHE A 541 51.34 3.52 -33.22
C PHE A 541 52.17 3.65 -34.51
N GLN A 542 51.64 4.31 -35.54
CA GLN A 542 52.37 4.54 -36.79
C GLN A 542 53.62 5.41 -36.61
N ALA A 543 53.54 6.45 -35.77
CA ALA A 543 54.68 7.31 -35.46
C ALA A 543 55.81 6.52 -34.79
N ASN A 544 55.49 5.71 -33.78
CA ASN A 544 56.49 4.86 -33.10
C ASN A 544 57.08 3.80 -34.04
N ALA A 545 56.28 3.20 -34.91
CA ALA A 545 56.77 2.26 -35.92
C ALA A 545 57.76 2.91 -36.91
N ARG A 546 57.50 4.16 -37.33
CA ARG A 546 58.42 4.94 -38.17
C ARG A 546 59.73 5.24 -37.43
N THR A 547 59.69 5.62 -36.16
CA THR A 547 60.89 5.84 -35.34
C THR A 547 61.77 4.60 -35.27
N ILE A 548 61.18 3.42 -35.08
CA ILE A 548 61.91 2.14 -35.08
C ILE A 548 62.55 1.88 -36.45
N ARG A 549 61.84 2.14 -37.55
CA ARG A 549 62.37 1.97 -38.90
C ARG A 549 63.56 2.89 -39.17
N VAL A 550 63.47 4.17 -38.82
CA VAL A 550 64.56 5.15 -38.97
C VAL A 550 65.76 4.76 -38.10
N ALA A 551 65.53 4.35 -36.86
CA ALA A 551 66.60 3.89 -35.98
C ALA A 551 67.32 2.65 -36.54
N ASN A 552 66.58 1.70 -37.12
CA ASN A 552 67.18 0.52 -37.78
C ASN A 552 67.96 0.88 -39.06
N GLU A 553 67.47 1.84 -39.84
CA GLU A 553 68.16 2.33 -41.03
C GLU A 553 69.49 3.00 -40.67
N MET A 554 69.51 3.85 -39.64
CA MET A 554 70.73 4.45 -39.09
C MET A 554 71.71 3.40 -38.54
N LEU A 555 71.22 2.36 -37.86
CA LEU A 555 72.07 1.26 -37.39
C LEU A 555 72.69 0.49 -38.56
N ARG A 556 71.94 0.27 -39.64
CA ARG A 556 72.43 -0.40 -40.84
C ARG A 556 73.49 0.44 -41.55
N GLU A 557 73.27 1.75 -41.67
CA GLU A 557 74.26 2.67 -42.25
C GLU A 557 75.54 2.73 -41.40
N LEU A 558 75.41 2.78 -40.07
CA LEU A 558 76.55 2.74 -39.16
C LEU A 558 77.34 1.43 -39.26
N THR A 559 76.65 0.30 -39.44
CA THR A 559 77.30 -1.01 -39.63
C THR A 559 78.09 -1.03 -40.93
N ASN A 560 77.55 -0.46 -42.01
CA ASN A 560 78.24 -0.35 -43.30
C ASN A 560 79.43 0.62 -43.29
N LEU A 561 79.49 1.56 -42.33
CA LEU A 561 80.60 2.50 -42.15
C LEU A 561 81.78 1.91 -41.36
N ILE A 562 81.53 0.86 -40.58
CA ILE A 562 82.52 0.21 -39.71
C ILE A 562 83.05 -1.10 -40.33
N SER A 563 82.34 -1.67 -41.30
CA SER A 563 82.81 -2.72 -42.22
C SER A 563 83.57 -2.13 -43.39
#